data_AF-A0A9E2ERA5-F1
#
_entry.id   AF-A0A9E2ERA5-F1
#
_cell.length_a   1.000
_cell.length_b   1.000
_cell.length_c   1.000
_cell.angle_alpha   90.00
_cell.angle_beta   90.00
_cell.angle_gamma   90.00
#
_symmetry.space_group_name_H-M   'P 1'
#
loop_
_entity.id
_entity.type
_entity.pdbx_description
1 polymer ?
#
loop_
_entity_poly.entity_id
_entity_poly.type
_entity_poly.pdbx_seq_one_letter_code
_entity_poly.pdbx_strand_id
1 'polypeptide(L)'
;MGSEVIIVPIIFGLIFGVFYLHYSTRNRERLALIEKGADASIFAQGRQGMAPIWQVLPLNLGLLLMGIGAGVIIGGILRDSMGVDDDIAMPGAIFLMAGVGLLTGFYLTRKWVK
;
A
#
# COMPACT_ATOMS: atom_id res chain seq x y z
N MET A 1 -19.03 33.53 -15.41
CA MET A 1 -19.89 32.40 -15.81
C MET A 1 -19.51 31.75 -17.14
N GLY A 2 -18.37 32.09 -17.77
CA GLY A 2 -17.92 31.47 -19.03
C GLY A 2 -16.63 30.65 -18.90
N SER A 3 -15.81 30.93 -17.87
CA SER A 3 -14.57 30.22 -17.59
C SER A 3 -14.80 28.86 -16.96
N GLU A 4 -15.85 28.67 -16.14
CA GLU A 4 -16.14 27.39 -15.51
C GLU A 4 -16.48 26.29 -16.53
N VAL A 5 -17.11 26.66 -17.66
CA VAL A 5 -17.54 25.71 -18.71
C VAL A 5 -16.36 25.16 -19.50
N ILE A 6 -15.25 25.91 -19.60
CA ILE A 6 -14.05 25.50 -20.35
C ILE A 6 -13.14 24.59 -19.50
N ILE A 7 -13.14 24.80 -18.18
CA ILE A 7 -12.27 24.04 -17.25
C ILE A 7 -12.66 22.55 -17.20
N VAL A 8 -13.96 22.25 -17.21
CA VAL A 8 -14.47 20.86 -17.13
C VAL A 8 -13.96 19.97 -18.28
N PRO A 9 -14.17 20.30 -19.58
CA PRO A 9 -13.69 19.46 -20.67
C PRO A 9 -12.17 19.37 -20.75
N ILE A 10 -11.44 20.39 -20.32
CA ILE A 10 -9.96 20.36 -20.28
C ILE A 10 -9.47 19.34 -19.24
N ILE A 11 -10.05 19.31 -18.04
CA ILE A 11 -9.67 18.34 -16.99
C ILE A 11 -9.97 16.92 -17.45
N PHE A 12 -11.15 16.68 -18.04
CA PHE A 12 -11.50 15.37 -18.60
C PHE A 12 -10.58 14.97 -19.76
N GLY A 13 -10.23 15.91 -20.64
CA GLY A 13 -9.29 15.68 -21.74
C GLY A 13 -7.87 15.37 -21.27
N LEU A 14 -7.41 16.01 -20.19
CA LEU A 14 -6.10 15.75 -19.58
C LEU A 14 -6.05 14.38 -18.92
N ILE A 15 -7.05 14.02 -18.12
CA ILE A 15 -7.16 12.69 -17.51
C ILE A 15 -7.20 11.63 -18.60
N PHE A 16 -8.07 11.79 -19.60
CA PHE A 16 -8.16 10.87 -20.73
C PHE A 16 -6.85 10.79 -21.51
N GLY A 17 -6.18 11.92 -21.76
CA GLY A 17 -4.90 11.99 -22.44
C GLY A 17 -3.79 11.22 -21.71
N VAL A 18 -3.69 11.37 -20.38
CA VAL A 18 -2.72 10.63 -19.56
C VAL A 18 -2.98 9.13 -19.61
N PHE A 19 -4.23 8.70 -19.42
CA PHE A 19 -4.60 7.28 -19.50
C PHE A 19 -4.37 6.70 -20.90
N TYR A 20 -4.78 7.42 -21.94
CA TYR A 20 -4.59 7.01 -23.33
C TYR A 20 -3.11 6.84 -23.66
N LEU A 21 -2.27 7.80 -23.26
CA LEU A 21 -0.84 7.77 -23.52
C LEU A 21 -0.18 6.62 -22.74
N HIS A 22 -0.55 6.40 -21.48
CA HIS A 22 -0.04 5.28 -20.67
C HIS A 22 -0.37 3.90 -21.25
N TYR A 23 -1.60 3.69 -21.74
CA TYR A 23 -1.97 2.43 -22.39
C TYR A 23 -1.34 2.27 -23.78
N SER A 24 -1.25 3.37 -24.53
CA SER A 24 -0.72 3.39 -25.89
C SER A 24 0.80 3.14 -25.92
N THR A 25 1.57 3.74 -25.01
CA THR A 25 3.02 3.52 -24.91
C THR A 25 3.33 2.06 -24.61
N ARG A 26 2.60 1.46 -23.67
CA ARG A 26 2.83 0.07 -23.25
C ARG A 26 2.51 -0.97 -24.34
N ASN A 27 1.55 -0.67 -25.22
CA ASN A 27 1.25 -1.53 -26.36
C ASN A 27 2.32 -1.42 -27.45
N ARG A 28 2.82 -0.20 -27.70
CA ARG A 28 3.89 0.06 -28.67
C ARG A 28 5.24 -0.52 -28.23
N GLU A 29 5.57 -0.47 -26.95
CA GLU A 29 6.77 -1.11 -26.40
C GLU A 29 6.76 -2.63 -26.61
N ARG A 30 5.61 -3.28 -26.41
CA ARG A 30 5.46 -4.73 -26.61
C ARG A 30 5.55 -5.13 -28.08
N LEU A 31 4.94 -4.36 -28.98
CA LEU A 31 5.01 -4.59 -30.42
C LEU A 31 6.44 -4.40 -30.96
N ALA A 32 7.13 -3.35 -30.53
CA ALA A 32 8.53 -3.11 -30.93
C ALA A 32 9.49 -4.22 -30.48
N LEU A 33 9.21 -4.88 -29.35
CA LEU A 33 10.01 -6.00 -28.85
C LEU A 33 9.74 -7.31 -29.62
N ILE A 34 8.50 -7.51 -30.07
CA ILE A 34 8.12 -8.63 -30.96
C ILE A 34 8.75 -8.44 -32.35
N GLU A 35 8.71 -7.22 -32.89
CA GLU A 35 9.29 -6.88 -34.21
C GLU A 35 10.83 -6.95 -34.23
N LYS A 36 11.49 -6.72 -33.09
CA LYS A 36 12.95 -6.86 -32.96
C LYS A 36 13.44 -8.28 -32.69
N GLY A 37 12.55 -9.29 -32.66
CA GLY A 37 12.92 -10.68 -32.43
C GLY A 37 13.56 -10.94 -31.06
N ALA A 38 13.33 -10.05 -30.09
CA ALA A 38 13.82 -10.21 -28.72
C ALA A 38 12.91 -11.24 -28.03
N ASP A 39 13.49 -12.43 -27.88
CA ASP A 39 12.92 -13.63 -27.30
C ASP A 39 12.01 -13.34 -26.08
N ALA A 40 10.82 -13.94 -26.07
CA ALA A 40 9.78 -13.79 -25.05
C ALA A 40 10.21 -14.29 -23.65
N SER A 41 11.47 -14.67 -23.48
CA SER A 41 12.11 -15.13 -22.25
C SER A 41 12.45 -13.99 -21.27
N ILE A 42 12.68 -12.76 -21.75
CA ILE A 42 13.01 -11.61 -20.87
C ILE A 42 11.79 -11.15 -20.04
N PHE A 43 10.57 -11.42 -20.52
CA PHE A 43 9.32 -11.05 -19.81
C PHE A 43 8.82 -12.11 -18.82
N ALA A 44 9.30 -13.35 -18.91
CA ALA A 44 8.96 -14.41 -17.96
C ALA A 44 9.75 -14.29 -16.64
N GLN A 45 10.94 -13.67 -16.68
CA GLN A 45 11.83 -13.57 -15.53
C GLN A 45 11.40 -12.49 -14.51
N GLY A 46 10.65 -11.48 -14.93
CA GLY A 46 10.18 -10.38 -14.06
C GLY A 46 9.00 -10.71 -13.14
N ARG A 47 8.43 -11.93 -13.25
CA ARG A 47 7.26 -12.35 -12.45
C ARG A 47 7.58 -13.33 -11.33
N GLN A 48 8.84 -13.76 -11.18
CA GLN A 48 9.18 -14.87 -10.28
C GLN A 48 9.63 -14.46 -8.87
N GLY A 49 9.77 -13.16 -8.56
CA GLY A 49 10.31 -12.71 -7.26
C GLY A 49 9.43 -11.76 -6.46
N MET A 50 8.31 -11.30 -7.02
CA MET A 50 7.44 -10.37 -6.30
C MET A 50 6.41 -11.19 -5.55
N ALA A 51 6.59 -11.30 -4.23
CA ALA A 51 5.53 -11.70 -3.32
C ALA A 51 4.22 -11.05 -3.79
N PRO A 52 3.13 -11.81 -3.95
CA PRO A 52 1.86 -11.22 -4.28
C PRO A 52 1.55 -10.15 -3.23
N ILE A 53 1.64 -8.88 -3.62
CA ILE A 53 1.38 -7.69 -2.77
C ILE A 53 0.01 -7.85 -2.07
N TRP A 54 -0.90 -8.56 -2.74
CA TRP A 54 -2.22 -8.96 -2.26
C TRP A 54 -2.25 -9.90 -1.05
N GLN A 55 -1.20 -10.69 -0.79
CA GLN A 55 -1.11 -11.54 0.40
C GLN A 55 -0.49 -10.79 1.59
N VAL A 56 0.35 -9.79 1.31
CA VAL A 56 1.04 -9.01 2.34
C VAL A 56 0.12 -7.95 2.96
N LEU A 57 -0.75 -7.36 2.14
CA LEU A 57 -1.64 -6.27 2.56
C LEU A 57 -2.63 -6.69 3.67
N PRO A 58 -3.36 -7.82 3.57
CA PRO A 58 -4.31 -8.23 4.58
C PRO A 58 -3.63 -8.66 5.88
N LEU A 59 -2.45 -9.29 5.79
CA LEU A 59 -1.67 -9.72 6.95
C LEU A 59 -1.20 -8.53 7.79
N ASN A 60 -0.57 -7.54 7.16
CA ASN A 60 -0.10 -6.35 7.85
C ASN A 60 -1.26 -5.49 8.37
N LEU A 61 -2.38 -5.41 7.63
CA LEU A 61 -3.57 -4.69 8.07
C LEU A 61 -4.22 -5.37 9.28
N GLY A 62 -4.31 -6.70 9.28
CA GLY A 62 -4.82 -7.46 10.43
C GLY A 62 -3.97 -7.25 11.68
N LEU A 63 -2.65 -7.34 11.55
CA LEU A 63 -1.72 -7.12 12.67
C LEU A 63 -1.71 -5.68 13.17
N LEU A 64 -1.89 -4.69 12.30
CA LEU A 64 -2.09 -3.30 12.69
C LEU A 64 -3.35 -3.16 13.55
N LEU A 65 -4.50 -3.68 13.09
CA LEU A 65 -5.76 -3.59 13.81
C LEU A 65 -5.70 -4.34 15.16
N MET A 66 -5.06 -5.49 15.20
CA MET A 66 -4.81 -6.22 16.45
C MET A 66 -3.91 -5.42 17.41
N GLY A 67 -2.85 -4.79 16.90
CA GLY A 67 -1.96 -3.94 17.68
C GLY A 67 -2.66 -2.71 18.25
N ILE A 68 -3.52 -2.06 17.47
CA ILE A 68 -4.34 -0.94 17.95
C ILE A 68 -5.30 -1.41 19.06
N GLY A 69 -6.02 -2.52 18.85
CA GLY A 69 -6.92 -3.07 19.85
C GLY A 69 -6.23 -3.43 21.16
N ALA A 70 -5.07 -4.09 21.08
CA ALA A 70 -4.25 -4.40 22.25
C ALA A 70 -3.71 -3.13 22.93
N GLY A 71 -3.32 -2.12 22.15
CA GLY A 71 -2.86 -0.83 22.65
C GLY A 71 -3.94 -0.05 23.40
N VAL A 72 -5.21 -0.11 22.95
CA VAL A 72 -6.34 0.49 23.67
C VAL A 72 -6.57 -0.20 25.02
N ILE A 73 -6.52 -1.53 25.07
CA ILE A 73 -6.68 -2.30 26.31
C ILE A 73 -5.55 -1.98 27.28
N ILE A 74 -4.30 -2.00 26.80
CA ILE A 74 -3.12 -1.70 27.63
C ILE A 74 -3.13 -0.25 28.10
N GLY A 75 -3.48 0.71 27.23
CA GLY A 75 -3.59 2.13 27.57
C GLY A 75 -4.64 2.40 28.65
N GLY A 76 -5.82 1.76 28.53
CA GLY A 76 -6.86 1.83 29.55
C GLY A 76 -6.43 1.24 30.90
N ILE A 77 -5.73 0.10 30.88
CA ILE A 77 -5.15 -0.49 32.10
C ILE A 77 -4.09 0.43 32.72
N LEU A 78 -3.25 1.07 31.89
CA LEU A 78 -2.20 1.99 32.35
C LEU A 78 -2.80 3.23 33.03
N ARG A 79 -3.89 3.76 32.47
CA ARG A 79 -4.65 4.85 33.07
C ARG A 79 -5.23 4.43 34.42
N ASP A 80 -5.98 3.34 34.46
CA ASP A 80 -6.75 2.94 35.65
C ASP A 80 -5.86 2.39 36.78
N SER A 81 -4.74 1.74 36.43
CA SER A 81 -3.87 1.07 37.42
C SER A 81 -2.67 1.92 37.84
N MET A 82 -2.10 2.71 36.92
CA MET A 82 -0.89 3.51 37.18
C MET A 82 -1.16 5.02 37.28
N GLY A 83 -2.39 5.48 37.04
CA GLY A 83 -2.75 6.89 37.10
C GLY A 83 -2.02 7.75 36.06
N VAL A 84 -1.57 7.14 34.96
CA VAL A 84 -0.91 7.85 33.87
C VAL A 84 -1.93 8.69 33.14
N ASP A 85 -1.54 9.91 32.78
CA ASP A 85 -2.40 10.86 32.07
C ASP A 85 -2.91 10.27 30.75
N ASP A 86 -4.18 10.50 30.45
CA ASP A 86 -4.89 9.89 29.32
C ASP A 86 -4.26 10.32 27.98
N ASP A 87 -3.83 11.58 27.93
CA ASP A 87 -3.16 12.21 26.80
C ASP A 87 -1.82 11.56 26.43
N ILE A 88 -1.24 10.76 27.34
CA ILE A 88 0.03 10.07 27.16
C ILE A 88 -0.19 8.55 27.05
N ALA A 89 -0.99 7.99 27.95
CA ALA A 89 -1.22 6.56 28.06
C ALA A 89 -1.87 5.99 26.80
N MET A 90 -2.92 6.65 26.30
CA MET A 90 -3.69 6.16 25.15
C MET A 90 -2.90 6.22 23.84
N PRO A 91 -2.40 7.38 23.38
CA PRO A 91 -1.62 7.43 22.14
C PRO A 91 -0.32 6.63 22.27
N GLY A 92 0.34 6.64 23.43
CA GLY A 92 1.56 5.88 23.67
C GLY A 92 1.36 4.37 23.51
N ALA A 93 0.37 3.79 24.20
CA ALA A 93 0.10 2.36 24.12
C ALA A 93 -0.38 1.93 22.73
N ILE A 94 -1.21 2.74 22.05
CA ILE A 94 -1.69 2.45 20.70
C ILE A 94 -0.54 2.45 19.69
N PHE A 95 0.30 3.49 19.66
CA PHE A 95 1.42 3.54 18.71
C PHE A 95 2.46 2.46 18.96
N LEU A 96 2.76 2.14 20.22
CA LEU A 96 3.69 1.07 20.55
C LEU A 96 3.15 -0.29 20.09
N MET A 97 1.92 -0.64 20.45
CA MET A 97 1.36 -1.95 20.12
C MET A 97 1.05 -2.10 18.63
N ALA A 98 0.56 -1.04 17.97
CA ALA A 98 0.40 -1.02 16.52
C ALA A 98 1.75 -1.19 15.78
N GLY A 99 2.80 -0.53 16.27
CA GLY A 99 4.15 -0.65 15.74
C GLY A 99 4.72 -2.06 15.88
N VAL A 100 4.55 -2.70 17.04
CA VAL A 100 4.96 -4.09 17.28
C VAL A 100 4.18 -5.06 16.38
N GLY A 101 2.88 -4.84 16.20
CA GLY A 101 2.05 -5.63 15.28
C GLY A 101 2.58 -5.56 13.84
N LEU A 102 2.82 -4.36 13.33
CA LEU A 102 3.38 -4.13 11.99
C LEU A 102 4.77 -4.74 11.80
N LEU A 103 5.67 -4.56 12.78
CA LEU A 103 7.02 -5.15 12.75
C LEU A 103 6.94 -6.68 12.65
N THR A 104 6.08 -7.29 13.46
CA THR A 104 5.86 -8.74 13.42
C THR A 104 5.32 -9.17 12.05
N GLY A 105 4.40 -8.40 11.46
CA GLY A 105 3.86 -8.63 10.12
C GLY A 105 4.92 -8.55 9.02
N PHE A 106 5.85 -7.61 9.13
CA PHE A 106 6.98 -7.50 8.23
C PHE A 106 7.89 -8.74 8.28
N TYR A 107 8.25 -9.20 9.49
CA TYR A 107 9.09 -10.39 9.65
C TYR A 107 8.39 -11.68 9.20
N LEU A 108 7.08 -11.81 9.49
CA LEU A 108 6.25 -12.90 9.00
C LEU A 108 6.25 -12.89 7.48
N THR A 109 5.88 -11.78 6.84
CA THR A 109 5.87 -11.68 5.38
C THR A 109 7.22 -12.08 4.77
N ARG A 110 8.32 -11.60 5.33
CA ARG A 110 9.67 -11.92 4.84
C ARG A 110 10.02 -13.41 4.91
N LYS A 111 9.43 -14.17 5.84
CA LYS A 111 9.65 -15.61 5.98
C LYS A 111 8.85 -16.43 4.96
N TRP A 112 7.65 -15.98 4.61
CA TRP A 112 6.74 -16.68 3.70
C TRP A 112 7.02 -16.37 2.23
N VAL A 113 7.71 -15.27 1.96
CA VAL A 113 8.11 -14.80 0.62
C VAL A 113 9.46 -15.41 0.17
N LYS A 114 9.98 -16.41 0.89
CA LYS A 114 11.17 -17.15 0.46
C LYS A 114 10.89 -18.05 -0.75
#